data_AF-A0A1F8DRC1-F1
#
_entry.id   AF-A0A1F8DRC1-F1
#
_cell.length_a   1.000
_cell.length_b   1.000
_cell.length_c   1.000
_cell.angle_alpha   90.00
_cell.angle_beta   90.00
_cell.angle_gamma   90.00
#
_symmetry.space_group_name_H-M   'P 1'
#
loop_
_entity.id
_entity.type
_entity.pdbx_description
1 polymer ?
#
loop_
_entity_poly.entity_id
_entity_poly.type
_entity_poly.pdbx_seq_one_letter_code
_entity_poly.pdbx_strand_id
1 'polypeptide(L)' 'MTIDWTLICRKYKGLWVGLKKDETTVVASGKTVREVMEKAEKNGYAKPILFRVPSKIVPYIGGM' A
#
# COMPACT_ATOMS: atom_id res chain seq x y z
N MET A 1 -8.66 -9.05 -15.63
CA MET A 1 -7.77 -7.91 -15.37
C MET A 1 -7.01 -8.19 -14.09
N THR A 2 -5.77 -8.65 -14.22
CA THR A 2 -4.92 -9.03 -13.08
C THR A 2 -4.34 -7.76 -12.48
N ILE A 3 -4.64 -7.47 -11.21
CA ILE A 3 -4.04 -6.32 -10.54
C ILE A 3 -2.57 -6.66 -10.29
N ASP A 4 -1.66 -5.94 -10.93
CA ASP A 4 -0.22 -6.12 -10.77
C ASP A 4 0.26 -5.37 -9.51
N TRP A 5 0.10 -6.02 -8.35
CA TRP A 5 0.61 -5.52 -7.07
C TRP A 5 2.14 -5.42 -7.06
N THR A 6 2.82 -6.10 -7.97
CA THR A 6 4.28 -6.10 -8.12
C THR A 6 4.83 -4.72 -8.42
N LEU A 7 4.14 -3.93 -9.24
CA LEU A 7 4.53 -2.55 -9.56
C LEU A 7 4.36 -1.60 -8.37
N ILE A 8 3.24 -1.69 -7.65
CA ILE A 8 2.98 -0.90 -6.44
C ILE A 8 4.00 -1.25 -5.37
N CYS A 9 4.21 -2.55 -5.16
CA CYS A 9 5.16 -3.04 -4.17
C CYS A 9 6.61 -2.63 -4.55
N ARG A 10 7.00 -2.68 -5.83
CA ARG A 10 8.30 -2.16 -6.30
C ARG A 10 8.45 -0.65 -6.07
N LYS A 11 7.43 0.15 -6.41
CA LYS A 11 7.50 1.61 -6.36
C LYS A 11 7.45 2.16 -4.93
N TYR A 12 6.71 1.49 -4.06
CA TYR A 12 6.50 1.92 -2.66
C TYR A 12 7.18 1.02 -1.64
N LYS A 13 8.20 0.24 -2.04
CA LYS A 13 8.94 -0.68 -1.18
C LYS A 13 9.48 0.02 0.07
N GLY A 14 9.09 -0.45 1.26
CA GLY A 14 9.48 0.14 2.54
C GLY A 14 8.73 1.41 2.94
N LEU A 15 7.76 1.85 2.14
CA LEU A 15 6.91 3.01 2.43
C LEU A 15 5.54 2.58 2.97
N TRP A 16 4.88 3.51 3.62
CA TRP A 16 3.46 3.38 3.97
C TRP A 16 2.63 3.76 2.76
N VAL A 17 1.64 2.93 2.45
CA VAL A 17 0.63 3.21 1.44
C VAL A 17 -0.75 3.15 2.08
N GLY A 18 -1.60 4.10 1.70
CA GLY A 18 -3.02 4.11 2.02
C GLY A 18 -3.74 3.48 0.84
N LEU A 19 -4.36 2.33 1.06
CA LEU A 19 -5.17 1.63 0.08
C LEU A 19 -6.66 1.93 0.34
N LYS A 20 -7.45 1.94 -0.72
CA LYS A 20 -8.91 1.97 -0.62
C LYS A 20 -9.43 0.60 -0.15
N LYS A 21 -10.71 0.54 0.26
CA LYS A 21 -11.43 -0.73 0.52
C LYS A 21 -11.41 -1.72 -0.66
N ASP A 22 -11.21 -1.23 -1.87
CA ASP A 22 -10.99 -2.06 -3.05
C ASP A 22 -9.64 -2.78 -3.04
N GLU A 23 -8.80 -2.57 -2.02
CA GLU A 23 -7.44 -3.08 -1.81
C GLU A 23 -6.44 -2.78 -2.94
N THR A 24 -6.89 -2.27 -4.06
CA THR A 24 -6.15 -2.15 -5.32
C THR A 24 -5.81 -0.69 -5.66
N THR A 25 -6.51 0.27 -5.06
CA THR A 25 -6.32 1.70 -5.33
C THR A 25 -5.47 2.34 -4.24
N VAL A 26 -4.24 2.73 -4.58
CA VAL A 26 -3.39 3.54 -3.70
C VAL A 26 -3.88 4.98 -3.71
N VAL A 27 -4.45 5.42 -2.60
CA VAL A 27 -4.94 6.80 -2.42
C VAL A 27 -3.86 7.72 -1.88
N ALA A 28 -2.86 7.16 -1.18
CA ALA A 28 -1.75 7.93 -0.62
C ALA A 28 -0.50 7.08 -0.40
N SER A 29 0.67 7.70 -0.41
CA SER A 29 1.94 7.07 -0.07
C SER A 29 2.85 8.04 0.68
N GLY A 30 3.62 7.53 1.64
CA GLY A 30 4.50 8.34 2.48
C GLY A 30 5.45 7.50 3.32
N LYS A 31 6.39 8.17 4.00
CA LYS A 31 7.31 7.50 4.94
C LYS A 31 6.65 7.23 6.29
N THR A 32 5.58 7.95 6.60
CA THR A 32 4.89 7.92 7.89
C THR A 32 3.39 7.68 7.71
N VAL A 33 2.78 6.96 8.64
CA VAL A 33 1.31 6.76 8.69
C VAL A 33 0.56 8.09 8.65
N ARG A 34 1.04 9.09 9.39
CA ARG A 34 0.40 10.40 9.52
C ARG A 34 0.31 11.15 8.19
N GLU A 35 1.38 11.19 7.40
CA GLU A 35 1.37 11.79 6.06
C GLU A 35 0.41 11.07 5.11
N VAL A 36 0.33 9.74 5.22
CA VAL A 36 -0.56 8.92 4.39
C VAL A 36 -2.02 9.15 4.77
N MET A 37 -2.29 9.27 6.07
CA MET A 37 -3.62 9.57 6.60
C MET A 37 -4.09 10.96 6.17
N GLU A 38 -3.27 11.99 6.34
CA GLU A 38 -3.61 13.36 5.89
C GLU A 38 -3.86 13.42 4.38
N LYS A 39 -3.02 12.74 3.57
CA LYS A 39 -3.24 12.65 2.13
C LYS A 39 -4.50 11.88 1.78
N ALA A 40 -4.83 10.82 2.50
CA ALA A 40 -6.02 10.03 2.23
C ALA A 40 -7.30 10.76 2.66
N GLU A 41 -7.27 11.49 3.77
CA GLU A 41 -8.34 12.39 4.21
C GLU A 41 -8.57 13.52 3.21
N LYS A 42 -7.50 14.13 2.67
CA LYS A 42 -7.60 15.11 1.57
C LYS A 42 -8.24 14.54 0.31
N ASN A 43 -8.09 13.24 0.07
CA ASN A 43 -8.73 12.54 -1.05
C ASN A 43 -10.17 12.09 -0.72
N GLY A 44 -10.72 12.43 0.45
CA GLY A 44 -12.09 12.08 0.84
C GLY A 44 -12.24 10.66 1.39
N TYR A 45 -11.14 9.98 1.72
CA TYR A 45 -11.15 8.62 2.26
C TYR A 45 -10.94 8.62 3.77
N ALA A 46 -12.02 8.65 4.54
CA ALA A 46 -12.00 8.67 6.01
C ALA A 46 -11.52 7.37 6.67
N LYS A 47 -11.50 6.24 5.95
CA LYS A 47 -10.98 4.94 6.42
C LYS A 47 -10.13 4.26 5.34
N PRO A 48 -8.88 4.74 5.11
CA PRO A 48 -7.93 4.04 4.25
C PRO A 48 -7.39 2.82 4.97
N ILE A 49 -7.14 1.73 4.23
CA ILE A 49 -6.37 0.60 4.74
C ILE A 49 -4.90 1.01 4.69
N LEU A 50 -4.30 1.20 5.86
CA LEU A 50 -2.89 1.51 5.98
C LEU A 50 -2.10 0.21 5.82
N PHE A 51 -1.30 0.14 4.77
CA PHE A 51 -0.44 -0.99 4.49
C PHE A 51 1.00 -0.53 4.44
N ARG A 52 1.86 -1.15 5.25
CA ARG A 52 3.31 -0.94 5.17
C ARG A 52 3.87 -1.92 4.17
N VAL A 53 4.40 -1.42 3.07
CA VAL A 53 4.95 -2.26 2.02
C VAL A 53 6.25 -2.90 2.52
N PRO A 54 6.35 -4.24 2.57
CA PRO A 54 7.57 -4.90 2.97
C PRO A 54 8.69 -4.62 1.96
N SER A 55 9.89 -4.30 2.46
CA SER A 55 11.06 -4.01 1.62
C SER A 55 11.52 -5.23 0.81
N LYS A 56 11.33 -6.42 1.39
CA LYS A 56 11.58 -7.70 0.74
C LYS A 56 10.24 -8.39 0.50
N ILE A 57 9.92 -8.58 -0.77
CA ILE A 57 8.88 -9.53 -1.20
C ILE A 57 9.60 -10.87 -1.11
N VAL A 58 9.39 -11.60 -0.01
CA VAL A 58 9.94 -12.95 0.13
C VAL A 58 8.85 -13.87 -0.38
N PRO A 59 8.93 -14.38 -1.63
CA PRO A 59 7.95 -15.34 -2.12
C PRO A 59 8.07 -16.60 -1.25
N TYR A 60 7.03 -16.89 -0.49
CA TYR A 60 6.93 -18.14 0.24
C TYR A 60 6.47 -19.21 -0.74
N ILE A 61 7.42 -19.96 -1.28
CA ILE A 61 7.15 -21.20 -2.00
C ILE A 61 7.03 -22.26 -0.91
N GLY A 62 5.84 -22.82 -0.75
CA GLY A 62 5.51 -23.76 0.32
C GLY A 62 6.59 -24.81 0.51
N GLY A 63 6.98 -25.00 1.77
CA GLY A 63 7.92 -26.04 2.17
C GLY A 63 7.43 -27.41 1.73
N MET A 64 8.42 -28.21 1.32
CA MET A 64 8.29 -29.62 0.93
C MET A 64 7.64 -30.46 2.03
#